data_AF-A0A7R9XZV7-F1
#
_entry.id   AF-A0A7R9XZV7-F1
#
_cell.length_a   1.000
_cell.length_b   1.000
_cell.length_c   1.000
_cell.angle_alpha   90.00
_cell.angle_beta   90.00
_cell.angle_gamma   90.00
#
_symmetry.space_group_name_H-M   'P 1'
#
loop_
_entity.id
_entity.type
_entity.pdbx_description
1 polymer ?
#
loop_
_entity_poly.entity_id
_entity_poly.type
_entity_poly.pdbx_seq_one_letter_code
_entity_poly.pdbx_strand_id
1 'polypeptide(L)'
;PRGRKELNAARLRMATLPDGARVLETPGTWVPIADVRGVWVLPGIPRLFTQMISANVERFQGDAVEVVTLYTATGEGDLADALRAVAEAHAAGVAIGSYPATKSGAQYTTKITVSSRDPEALAAATEAVRSAIDVSDAPLAS
;
A
#
# COMPACT_ATOMS: atom_id res chain seq x y z
N PRO A 1 18.72 -20.29 17.87
CA PRO A 1 20.03 -20.04 17.21
C PRO A 1 20.10 -20.76 15.84
N ARG A 2 19.63 -20.13 14.76
CA ARG A 2 19.81 -20.69 13.41
C ARG A 2 21.24 -20.40 12.94
N GLY A 3 21.88 -21.43 12.43
CA GLY A 3 23.33 -21.57 12.31
C GLY A 3 24.04 -20.39 11.66
N ARG A 4 25.21 -20.08 12.24
CA ARG A 4 26.27 -19.27 11.65
C ARG A 4 26.66 -19.93 10.32
N LYS A 5 25.95 -19.63 9.23
CA LYS A 5 26.32 -20.11 7.89
C LYS A 5 27.73 -19.59 7.62
N GLU A 6 28.65 -20.46 7.21
CA GLU A 6 30.06 -20.09 7.02
C GLU A 6 30.20 -18.80 6.19
N LEU A 7 31.05 -17.91 6.66
CA LEU A 7 31.36 -16.68 5.93
C LEU A 7 31.94 -17.08 4.57
N ASN A 8 31.39 -16.52 3.49
CA ASN A 8 31.91 -16.76 2.15
C ASN A 8 31.98 -15.44 1.36
N ALA A 9 32.70 -15.45 0.24
CA ALA A 9 32.89 -14.25 -0.59
C ALA A 9 31.56 -13.64 -1.07
N ALA A 10 30.54 -14.45 -1.34
CA ALA A 10 29.22 -13.96 -1.74
C ALA A 10 28.51 -13.20 -0.60
N ARG A 11 28.58 -13.71 0.65
CA ARG A 11 28.02 -13.07 1.84
C ARG A 11 28.77 -11.81 2.24
N LEU A 12 30.10 -11.79 2.05
CA LEU A 12 30.90 -10.58 2.27
C LEU A 12 30.52 -9.45 1.30
N ARG A 13 30.23 -9.76 0.03
CA ARG A 13 29.72 -8.76 -0.92
C ARG A 13 28.40 -8.13 -0.49
N MET A 14 27.54 -8.86 0.23
CA MET A 14 26.28 -8.33 0.77
C MET A 14 26.49 -7.29 1.88
N ALA A 15 27.68 -7.22 2.48
CA ALA A 15 28.06 -6.23 3.49
C ALA A 15 28.75 -4.99 2.87
N THR A 16 28.91 -4.94 1.54
CA THR A 16 29.47 -3.77 0.85
C THR A 16 28.37 -2.72 0.69
N LEU A 17 28.55 -1.56 1.31
CA LEU A 17 27.61 -0.44 1.25
C LEU A 17 28.32 0.82 0.75
N PRO A 18 27.60 1.78 0.14
CA PRO A 18 28.17 3.07 -0.22
C PRO A 18 28.69 3.85 1.00
N ASP A 19 29.67 4.70 0.77
CA ASP A 19 30.19 5.58 1.82
C ASP A 19 29.09 6.47 2.41
N GLY A 20 29.06 6.55 3.75
CA GLY A 20 28.04 7.30 4.48
C GLY A 20 26.69 6.58 4.63
N ALA A 21 26.59 5.32 4.22
CA ALA A 21 25.41 4.50 4.50
C ALA A 21 25.26 4.25 6.00
N ARG A 22 24.04 4.44 6.51
CA ARG A 22 23.64 4.02 7.84
C ARG A 22 23.01 2.64 7.78
N VAL A 23 23.44 1.76 8.67
CA VAL A 23 22.90 0.40 8.79
C VAL A 23 21.86 0.37 9.90
N LEU A 24 20.64 -0.07 9.59
CA LEU A 24 19.56 -0.24 10.57
C LEU A 24 19.24 -1.72 10.72
N GLU A 25 19.41 -2.22 11.93
CA GLU A 25 19.08 -3.60 12.27
C GLU A 25 17.60 -3.72 12.63
N THR A 26 16.95 -4.76 12.13
CA THR A 26 15.57 -5.09 12.51
C THR A 26 15.58 -6.38 13.34
N PRO A 27 15.12 -6.34 14.61
CA PRO A 27 15.04 -7.54 15.44
C PRO A 27 14.33 -8.71 14.74
N GLY A 28 14.92 -9.89 14.82
CA GLY A 28 14.38 -11.11 14.19
C GLY A 28 14.63 -11.23 12.68
N THR A 29 15.39 -10.32 12.07
CA THR A 29 15.86 -10.44 10.68
C THR A 29 17.38 -10.63 10.64
N TRP A 30 17.89 -11.26 9.57
CA TRP A 30 19.34 -11.48 9.37
C TRP A 30 19.98 -10.52 8.37
N VAL A 31 19.17 -9.66 7.75
CA VAL A 31 19.58 -8.68 6.75
C VAL A 31 19.26 -7.31 7.33
N PRO A 32 20.14 -6.31 7.18
CA PRO A 32 19.85 -4.95 7.63
C PRO A 32 19.13 -4.14 6.56
N ILE A 33 18.65 -2.95 6.93
CA ILE A 33 18.29 -1.90 6.00
C ILE A 33 19.51 -0.99 5.81
N ALA A 34 19.81 -0.60 4.57
CA ALA A 34 20.80 0.44 4.29
C ALA A 34 20.07 1.76 3.96
N ASP A 35 20.40 2.81 4.71
CA ASP A 35 19.93 4.18 4.48
C ASP A 35 21.08 5.00 3.92
N VAL A 36 20.93 5.42 2.65
CA VAL A 36 21.88 6.26 1.94
C VAL A 36 21.21 7.62 1.70
N ARG A 37 21.38 8.54 2.65
CA ARG A 37 20.85 9.92 2.57
C ARG A 37 19.34 9.96 2.27
N GLY A 38 18.55 9.12 2.92
CA GLY A 38 17.10 9.04 2.70
C GLY A 38 16.67 8.10 1.56
N VAL A 39 17.62 7.40 0.92
CA VAL A 39 17.33 6.28 0.03
C VAL A 39 17.48 4.98 0.81
N TRP A 40 16.39 4.23 0.94
CA TRP A 40 16.33 3.03 1.78
C TRP A 40 16.39 1.77 0.92
N VAL A 41 17.36 0.90 1.18
CA VAL A 41 17.50 -0.39 0.51
C VAL A 41 16.92 -1.48 1.40
N LEU A 42 15.82 -2.08 0.94
CA LEU A 42 15.05 -3.11 1.64
C LEU A 42 15.15 -4.45 0.90
N PRO A 43 14.97 -5.59 1.59
CA PRO A 43 15.02 -6.90 0.97
C PRO A 43 13.82 -7.13 0.05
N GLY A 44 14.06 -7.81 -1.08
CA GLY A 44 12.99 -8.17 -2.02
C GLY A 44 12.04 -9.28 -1.53
N ILE A 45 12.28 -9.87 -0.36
CA ILE A 45 11.40 -10.89 0.23
C ILE A 45 10.23 -10.18 0.94
N PRO A 46 8.97 -10.32 0.48
CA PRO A 46 7.85 -9.53 0.98
C PRO A 46 7.67 -9.58 2.50
N ARG A 47 7.81 -10.77 3.11
CA ARG A 47 7.71 -10.93 4.56
C ARG A 47 8.76 -10.12 5.33
N LEU A 48 10.00 -10.09 4.85
CA LEU A 48 11.07 -9.32 5.48
C LEU A 48 10.85 -7.83 5.27
N PHE A 49 10.44 -7.43 4.07
CA PHE A 49 10.09 -6.06 3.76
C PHE A 49 9.05 -5.51 4.74
N THR A 50 7.92 -6.21 4.91
CA THR A 50 6.87 -5.81 5.85
C THR A 50 7.38 -5.71 7.29
N GLN A 51 8.11 -6.74 7.77
CA GLN A 51 8.68 -6.74 9.12
C GLN A 51 9.61 -5.55 9.36
N MET A 52 10.44 -5.20 8.37
CA MET A 52 11.39 -4.09 8.43
C MET A 52 10.73 -2.73 8.43
N ILE A 53 9.74 -2.52 7.56
CA ILE A 53 8.95 -1.29 7.55
C ILE A 53 8.24 -1.10 8.88
N SER A 54 7.53 -2.14 9.37
CA SER A 54 6.81 -2.06 10.65
C SER A 54 7.71 -1.73 11.83
N ALA A 55 8.90 -2.34 11.90
CA ALA A 55 9.86 -2.08 12.98
C ALA A 55 10.51 -0.69 12.91
N ASN A 56 10.41 -0.01 11.77
CA ASN A 56 11.06 1.27 11.52
C ASN A 56 10.05 2.36 11.10
N VAL A 57 8.75 2.16 11.34
CA VAL A 57 7.68 3.03 10.83
C VAL A 57 7.86 4.49 11.24
N GLU A 58 8.37 4.74 12.45
CA GLU A 58 8.65 6.08 12.98
C GLU A 58 9.68 6.88 12.15
N ARG A 59 10.49 6.18 11.35
CA ARG A 59 11.51 6.75 10.47
C ARG A 59 10.95 7.11 9.09
N PHE A 60 9.79 6.56 8.72
CA PHE A 60 9.09 6.86 7.48
C PHE A 60 8.03 7.92 7.76
N GLN A 61 8.48 9.16 7.94
CA GLN A 61 7.61 10.30 8.16
C GLN A 61 7.26 10.97 6.84
N GLY A 62 6.03 11.44 6.75
CA GLY A 62 5.49 12.17 5.61
C GLY A 62 4.03 12.50 5.86
N ASP A 63 3.46 13.29 4.97
CA ASP A 63 2.05 13.61 5.04
C ASP A 63 1.23 12.32 4.88
N ALA A 64 0.34 12.06 5.83
CA ALA A 64 -0.56 10.91 5.76
C ALA A 64 -1.57 11.08 4.61
N VAL A 65 -1.95 9.96 4.00
CA VAL A 65 -3.09 9.87 3.08
C VAL A 65 -4.00 8.81 3.65
N GLU A 66 -5.25 9.17 3.89
CA GLU A 66 -6.28 8.21 4.28
C GLU A 66 -6.90 7.59 3.03
N VAL A 67 -7.25 6.30 3.13
CA VAL A 67 -7.82 5.53 2.03
C VAL A 67 -9.03 4.76 2.52
N VAL A 68 -10.18 5.01 1.91
CA VAL A 68 -11.39 4.20 2.06
C VAL A 68 -11.46 3.20 0.92
N THR A 69 -11.78 1.94 1.23
CA THR A 69 -11.96 0.88 0.24
C THR A 69 -13.41 0.42 0.24
N LEU A 70 -14.01 0.38 -0.95
CA LEU A 70 -15.38 -0.04 -1.19
C LEU A 70 -15.40 -1.20 -2.19
N TYR A 71 -16.43 -2.03 -2.12
CA TYR A 71 -16.59 -3.23 -2.95
C TYR A 71 -17.95 -3.24 -3.61
N THR A 72 -18.03 -3.68 -4.86
CA THR A 72 -19.30 -3.81 -5.60
C THR A 72 -19.34 -5.06 -6.46
N ALA A 73 -20.56 -5.56 -6.72
CA ALA A 73 -20.82 -6.61 -7.70
C ALA A 73 -20.87 -6.08 -9.14
N THR A 74 -20.86 -4.75 -9.32
CA THR A 74 -20.92 -4.10 -10.61
C THR A 74 -19.58 -4.18 -11.36
N GLY A 75 -19.65 -4.42 -12.67
CA GLY A 75 -18.49 -4.42 -13.55
C GLY A 75 -17.89 -3.03 -13.72
N GLU A 76 -16.57 -2.96 -13.96
CA GLU A 76 -15.87 -1.67 -14.09
C GLU A 76 -16.43 -0.80 -15.21
N GLY A 77 -16.81 -1.41 -16.35
CA GLY A 77 -17.40 -0.68 -17.48
C GLY A 77 -18.74 -0.03 -17.14
N ASP A 78 -19.54 -0.66 -16.27
CA ASP A 78 -20.90 -0.18 -15.95
C ASP A 78 -20.88 0.96 -14.92
N LEU A 79 -19.84 1.02 -14.08
CA LEU A 79 -19.68 2.08 -13.07
C LEU A 79 -18.75 3.22 -13.51
N ALA A 80 -18.06 3.07 -14.64
CA ALA A 80 -17.01 4.00 -15.08
C ALA A 80 -17.49 5.46 -15.18
N ASP A 81 -18.65 5.69 -15.81
CA ASP A 81 -19.19 7.04 -16.00
C ASP A 81 -19.61 7.68 -14.67
N ALA A 82 -20.28 6.92 -13.80
CA ALA A 82 -20.69 7.38 -12.47
C ALA A 82 -19.46 7.72 -11.61
N LEU A 83 -18.46 6.84 -11.61
CA LEU A 83 -17.22 7.04 -10.85
C LEU A 83 -16.42 8.23 -11.38
N ARG A 84 -16.39 8.42 -12.71
CA ARG A 84 -15.75 9.56 -13.35
C ARG A 84 -16.40 10.88 -12.94
N ALA A 85 -17.73 10.95 -12.93
CA ALA A 85 -18.45 12.15 -12.51
C ALA A 85 -18.11 12.54 -11.05
N VAL A 86 -18.04 11.55 -10.16
CA VAL A 86 -17.62 11.78 -8.76
C VAL A 86 -16.15 12.22 -8.70
N ALA A 87 -15.25 11.58 -9.45
CA ALA A 87 -13.84 11.94 -9.48
C ALA A 87 -13.62 13.38 -9.98
N GLU A 88 -14.34 13.81 -11.03
CA GLU A 88 -14.28 15.17 -11.56
C GLU A 88 -14.80 16.21 -10.55
N ALA A 89 -15.90 15.89 -9.84
CA ALA A 89 -16.46 16.77 -8.80
C ALA A 89 -15.53 16.97 -7.58
N HIS A 90 -14.65 16.01 -7.29
CA HIS A 90 -13.77 16.00 -6.12
C HIS A 90 -12.26 16.12 -6.47
N ALA A 91 -11.92 16.49 -7.70
CA ALA A 91 -10.55 16.48 -8.23
C ALA A 91 -9.54 17.38 -7.48
N ALA A 92 -10.01 18.33 -6.67
CA ALA A 92 -9.16 19.28 -5.96
C ALA A 92 -8.39 18.68 -4.77
N GLY A 93 -8.73 17.46 -4.34
CA GLY A 93 -8.07 16.83 -3.19
C GLY A 93 -8.28 15.33 -3.02
N VAL A 94 -9.08 14.70 -3.89
CA VAL A 94 -9.43 13.29 -3.78
C VAL A 94 -8.96 12.53 -5.02
N ALA A 95 -8.32 11.38 -4.80
CA ALA A 95 -8.01 10.41 -5.84
C ALA A 95 -8.91 9.18 -5.70
N ILE A 96 -9.58 8.82 -6.80
CA ILE A 96 -10.49 7.67 -6.88
C ILE A 96 -9.94 6.69 -7.91
N GLY A 97 -9.94 5.39 -7.58
CA GLY A 97 -9.52 4.32 -8.47
C GLY A 97 -10.47 3.12 -8.43
N SER A 98 -10.61 2.43 -9.56
CA SER A 98 -11.35 1.17 -9.71
C SER A 98 -10.41 0.02 -10.07
N TYR A 99 -10.66 -1.16 -9.50
CA TYR A 99 -9.82 -2.34 -9.68
C TYR A 99 -10.71 -3.59 -9.81
N PRO A 100 -10.83 -4.19 -11.01
CA PRO A 100 -11.60 -5.40 -11.19
C PRO A 100 -10.95 -6.57 -10.44
N ALA A 101 -11.77 -7.49 -9.94
CA ALA A 101 -11.30 -8.66 -9.26
C ALA A 101 -10.53 -9.59 -10.21
N THR A 102 -9.26 -9.85 -9.90
CA THR A 102 -8.39 -10.73 -10.71
C THR A 102 -8.24 -12.13 -10.14
N LYS A 103 -8.70 -12.36 -8.90
CA LYS A 103 -8.57 -13.64 -8.20
C LYS A 103 -9.85 -14.46 -8.36
N SER A 104 -9.70 -15.73 -8.72
CA SER A 104 -10.81 -16.69 -8.69
C SER A 104 -11.38 -16.79 -7.26
N GLY A 105 -12.71 -16.74 -7.14
CA GLY A 105 -13.41 -16.75 -5.86
C GLY A 105 -13.46 -15.41 -5.13
N ALA A 106 -13.14 -14.30 -5.79
CA ALA A 106 -13.35 -12.97 -5.21
C ALA A 106 -14.84 -12.73 -4.95
N GLN A 107 -15.13 -12.22 -3.76
CA GLN A 107 -16.46 -11.85 -3.26
C GLN A 107 -16.88 -10.44 -3.71
N TYR A 108 -16.43 -10.01 -4.88
CA TYR A 108 -16.74 -8.72 -5.49
C TYR A 108 -16.31 -8.75 -6.95
N THR A 109 -16.90 -7.87 -7.76
CA THR A 109 -16.52 -7.68 -9.17
C THR A 109 -15.51 -6.55 -9.29
N THR A 110 -15.74 -5.42 -8.62
CA THR A 110 -14.86 -4.26 -8.64
C THR A 110 -14.59 -3.75 -7.23
N LYS A 111 -13.33 -3.45 -6.94
CA LYS A 111 -12.90 -2.74 -5.73
C LYS A 111 -12.63 -1.29 -6.08
N ILE A 112 -13.20 -0.37 -5.31
CA ILE A 112 -13.02 1.07 -5.47
C ILE A 112 -12.18 1.58 -4.29
N THR A 113 -11.21 2.44 -4.56
CA THR A 113 -10.44 3.13 -3.53
C THR A 113 -10.66 4.63 -3.64
N VAL A 114 -10.97 5.29 -2.53
CA VAL A 114 -11.07 6.75 -2.41
C VAL A 114 -9.97 7.18 -1.45
N SER A 115 -9.14 8.14 -1.84
CA SER A 115 -8.00 8.56 -1.02
C SER A 115 -7.82 10.07 -1.00
N SER A 116 -7.46 10.62 0.16
CA SER A 116 -7.28 12.06 0.37
C SER A 116 -6.40 12.32 1.59
N ARG A 117 -5.80 13.51 1.66
CA ARG A 117 -5.14 14.05 2.86
C ARG A 117 -6.10 14.82 3.76
N ASP A 118 -7.23 15.26 3.21
CA ASP A 118 -8.29 15.97 3.89
C ASP A 118 -9.42 14.98 4.25
N PRO A 119 -9.66 14.71 5.55
CA PRO A 119 -10.70 13.80 6.01
C PRO A 119 -12.12 14.23 5.62
N GLU A 120 -12.40 15.54 5.53
CA GLU A 120 -13.72 16.05 5.16
C GLU A 120 -13.98 15.81 3.66
N ALA A 121 -13.00 16.12 2.82
CA ALA A 121 -13.07 15.81 1.39
C ALA A 121 -13.16 14.29 1.14
N LEU A 122 -12.46 13.47 1.94
CA LEU A 122 -12.55 12.01 1.86
C LEU A 122 -13.96 11.52 2.17
N ALA A 123 -14.55 12.00 3.27
CA ALA A 123 -15.89 11.60 3.68
C ALA A 123 -16.93 12.01 2.63
N ALA A 124 -16.87 13.25 2.14
CA ALA A 124 -17.78 13.75 1.12
C ALA A 124 -17.70 12.94 -0.18
N ALA A 125 -16.49 12.67 -0.68
CA ALA A 125 -16.32 11.88 -1.90
C ALA A 125 -16.75 10.41 -1.72
N THR A 126 -16.47 9.82 -0.56
CA THR A 126 -16.90 8.46 -0.22
C THR A 126 -18.42 8.36 -0.24
N GLU A 127 -19.13 9.34 0.34
CA GLU A 127 -20.59 9.37 0.35
C GLU A 127 -21.17 9.58 -1.06
N ALA A 128 -20.52 10.41 -1.89
CA ALA A 128 -20.89 10.57 -3.29
C ALA A 128 -20.76 9.25 -4.07
N VAL A 129 -19.71 8.45 -3.82
CA VAL A 129 -19.57 7.11 -4.40
C VAL A 129 -20.70 6.19 -3.94
N ARG A 130 -21.03 6.16 -2.65
CA ARG A 130 -22.12 5.33 -2.09
C ARG A 130 -23.49 5.70 -2.66
N SER A 131 -23.70 6.99 -2.93
CA SER A 131 -24.94 7.49 -3.52
C SER A 131 -25.07 7.14 -5.00
N ALA A 132 -23.94 7.04 -5.72
CA ALA A 132 -23.93 6.79 -7.16
C ALA A 132 -23.85 5.30 -7.53
N ILE A 133 -23.27 4.48 -6.66
CA ILE A 133 -22.97 3.06 -6.94
C ILE A 133 -23.35 2.23 -5.71
N ASP A 134 -24.02 1.10 -5.94
CA ASP A 134 -24.26 0.11 -4.88
C ASP A 134 -22.94 -0.54 -4.45
N VAL A 135 -22.48 -0.17 -3.25
CA VAL A 135 -21.16 -0.53 -2.71
C VAL A 135 -21.28 -0.96 -1.25
N SER A 136 -20.32 -1.78 -0.82
CA SER A 136 -20.17 -2.28 0.55
C SER A 136 -18.76 -1.97 1.09
N ASP A 137 -18.64 -1.78 2.41
CA ASP A 137 -17.36 -1.61 3.11
C ASP A 137 -16.56 -2.91 3.25
N ALA A 138 -17.24 -4.04 3.10
CA ALA A 138 -16.64 -5.37 3.12
C ALA A 138 -16.88 -6.06 1.77
N PRO A 139 -16.03 -7.04 1.41
CA PRO A 139 -16.35 -7.96 0.31
C PRO A 139 -17.76 -8.54 0.50
N LEU A 140 -18.50 -8.67 -0.60
CA LEU A 140 -19.87 -9.15 -0.63
C LEU A 140 -19.86 -10.63 -0.27
N ALA A 141 -20.11 -10.93 1.00
CA ALA A 141 -20.18 -12.29 1.50
C ALA A 141 -21.09 -13.15 0.60
N SER A 142 -20.71 -14.43 0.47
CA SER A 142 -21.52 -15.46 -0.21
C SER A 142 -22.89 -15.63 0.42
#